data_AF-A0AAE9EC82-F1
#
_entry.id   AF-A0AAE9EC82-F1
#
_cell.length_a   1.000
_cell.length_b   1.000
_cell.length_c   1.000
_cell.angle_alpha   90.00
_cell.angle_beta   90.00
_cell.angle_gamma   90.00
#
_symmetry.space_group_name_H-M   'P 1'
#
loop_
_entity.id
_entity.type
_entity.pdbx_description
1 polymer ?
#
loop_
_entity_poly.entity_id
_entity_poly.type
_entity_poly.pdbx_seq_one_letter_code
_entity_poly.pdbx_strand_id
1 'polypeptide(L)'
;MEDSKHVTMSSKPTGTANWKIKLHEILRYPMTRTGPAIVASTLLYVVAYNVGVRWWKGDQHPVNRFMWRIQEQEGKLDPVLQAKKQAVLAYQEDRFYHPRDTVPDLGV
;
A
#
# COMPACT_ATOMS: atom_id res chain seq x y z
N MET A 1 61.53 -33.55 -24.72
CA MET A 1 60.53 -32.64 -25.30
C MET A 1 59.32 -32.70 -24.38
N GLU A 2 59.25 -31.77 -23.42
CA GLU A 2 58.14 -31.68 -22.47
C GLU A 2 56.98 -30.93 -23.13
N ASP A 3 55.81 -31.56 -23.14
CA ASP A 3 54.59 -31.07 -23.77
C ASP A 3 53.86 -30.16 -22.76
N SER A 4 53.96 -28.84 -22.97
CA SER A 4 53.36 -27.83 -22.11
C SER A 4 51.85 -27.77 -22.34
N LYS A 5 51.10 -28.53 -21.53
CA LYS A 5 49.63 -28.48 -21.52
C LYS A 5 49.15 -27.10 -21.07
N HIS A 6 48.75 -26.29 -22.04
CA HIS A 6 48.17 -24.97 -21.81
C HIS A 6 46.74 -25.13 -21.25
N VAL A 7 46.57 -24.98 -19.94
CA VAL A 7 45.25 -25.01 -19.29
C VAL A 7 44.65 -23.61 -19.29
N THR A 8 43.69 -23.38 -20.18
CA THR A 8 42.93 -22.13 -20.24
C THR A 8 41.84 -22.14 -19.16
N MET A 9 42.13 -21.56 -17.99
CA MET A 9 41.10 -21.32 -16.97
C MET A 9 40.17 -20.19 -17.45
N SER A 10 38.99 -20.57 -17.96
CA SER A 10 37.90 -19.62 -18.21
C SER A 10 37.25 -19.26 -16.87
N SER A 11 37.76 -18.21 -16.22
CA SER A 11 37.03 -17.55 -15.14
C SER A 11 35.90 -16.73 -15.77
N LYS A 12 34.66 -17.20 -15.62
CA LYS A 12 33.51 -16.36 -15.99
C LYS A 12 33.56 -15.10 -15.12
N PRO A 13 33.56 -13.89 -15.71
CA PRO A 13 33.65 -12.65 -14.95
C PRO A 13 32.42 -12.57 -14.04
N THR A 14 32.66 -12.72 -12.73
CA THR A 14 31.65 -12.53 -11.69
C THR A 14 31.60 -11.04 -11.39
N GLY A 15 31.13 -10.27 -12.36
CA GLY A 15 31.14 -8.82 -12.29
C GLY A 15 30.20 -8.25 -13.34
N THR A 16 29.20 -7.52 -12.86
CA THR A 16 28.49 -6.50 -13.64
C THR A 16 27.61 -6.96 -14.81
N ALA A 17 26.59 -7.81 -14.59
CA ALA A 17 25.45 -7.89 -15.52
C ALA A 17 24.14 -8.51 -14.99
N ASN A 18 23.99 -8.79 -13.68
CA ASN A 18 22.88 -9.63 -13.20
C ASN A 18 21.67 -8.88 -12.64
N TRP A 19 21.49 -7.59 -12.92
CA TRP A 19 20.27 -6.90 -12.47
C TRP A 19 19.02 -7.41 -13.20
N LYS A 20 19.12 -7.67 -14.51
CA LYS A 20 18.01 -8.22 -15.31
C LYS A 20 17.69 -9.66 -14.92
N ILE A 21 18.73 -10.46 -14.64
CA ILE A 21 18.58 -11.86 -14.20
C ILE A 21 17.96 -11.90 -12.81
N LYS A 22 18.42 -11.06 -11.87
CA LYS A 22 17.82 -10.93 -10.54
C LYS A 22 16.40 -10.39 -10.60
N LEU A 23 16.09 -9.41 -11.43
CA LEU A 23 14.73 -8.89 -11.59
C LEU A 23 13.79 -9.96 -12.15
N HIS A 24 14.24 -10.70 -13.16
CA HIS A 24 13.50 -11.83 -13.71
C HIS A 24 13.28 -12.93 -12.67
N GLU A 25 14.29 -13.27 -11.86
CA GLU A 25 14.14 -14.20 -10.72
C GLU A 25 13.15 -13.70 -9.67
N ILE A 26 13.22 -12.42 -9.30
CA ILE A 26 12.31 -11.78 -8.33
C ILE A 26 10.86 -11.78 -8.87
N LEU A 27 10.67 -11.47 -10.16
CA LEU A 27 9.37 -11.52 -10.83
C LEU A 27 8.82 -12.94 -10.95
N ARG A 28 9.69 -13.96 -11.00
CA ARG A 28 9.31 -15.38 -11.08
C ARG A 28 9.09 -16.02 -9.71
N TYR A 29 9.63 -15.43 -8.64
CA TYR A 29 9.49 -15.86 -7.25
C TYR A 29 8.05 -15.94 -6.71
N PRO A 30 7.08 -15.07 -7.08
CA PRO A 30 5.69 -15.22 -6.65
C PRO A 30 4.96 -16.42 -7.25
N MET A 31 5.57 -17.18 -8.16
CA MET A 31 4.92 -18.30 -8.83
C MET A 31 5.13 -19.66 -8.13
N THR A 32 6.05 -19.76 -7.17
CA THR A 32 6.42 -21.04 -6.52
C THR A 32 6.12 -21.14 -5.03
N ARG A 33 5.74 -20.03 -4.36
CA ARG A 33 5.31 -20.02 -2.95
C ARG A 33 4.08 -19.14 -2.76
N THR A 34 3.15 -19.60 -1.92
CA THR A 34 1.90 -18.91 -1.57
C THR A 34 2.13 -17.56 -0.89
N GLY A 35 3.19 -17.42 -0.06
CA GLY A 35 3.50 -16.18 0.65
C GLY A 35 3.80 -14.99 -0.28
N PRO A 36 4.79 -15.07 -1.18
CA PRO A 36 5.10 -13.97 -2.08
C PRO A 36 3.98 -13.65 -3.08
N ALA A 37 3.17 -14.64 -3.50
CA ALA A 37 1.99 -14.41 -4.32
C ALA A 37 0.95 -13.53 -3.61
N ILE A 38 0.68 -13.81 -2.33
CA ILE A 38 -0.24 -13.01 -1.51
C ILE A 38 0.28 -11.57 -1.41
N VAL A 39 1.56 -11.36 -1.07
CA VAL A 39 2.15 -10.02 -0.97
C VAL A 39 2.03 -9.25 -2.29
N ALA A 40 2.36 -9.89 -3.42
CA ALA A 40 2.22 -9.27 -4.74
C ALA A 40 0.77 -8.91 -5.06
N SER A 41 -0.18 -9.80 -4.76
CA SER A 41 -1.62 -9.56 -5.00
C SER A 41 -2.17 -8.43 -4.13
N THR A 42 -1.74 -8.34 -2.87
CA THR A 42 -2.12 -7.27 -1.95
C THR A 42 -1.58 -5.93 -2.45
N LEU A 43 -0.32 -5.88 -2.86
CA LEU A 43 0.27 -4.65 -3.41
C LEU A 43 -0.46 -4.21 -4.69
N LEU A 44 -0.74 -5.14 -5.59
CA LEU A 44 -1.46 -4.85 -6.82
C LEU A 44 -2.88 -4.35 -6.55
N TYR A 45 -3.58 -4.97 -5.59
CA TYR A 45 -4.90 -4.52 -5.14
C TYR A 45 -4.85 -3.08 -4.59
N VAL A 46 -3.88 -2.77 -3.72
CA VAL A 46 -3.72 -1.42 -3.15
C VAL A 46 -3.49 -0.40 -4.27
N VAL A 47 -2.60 -0.69 -5.22
CA VAL A 47 -2.33 0.21 -6.35
C VAL A 47 -3.59 0.39 -7.21
N ALA A 48 -4.24 -0.70 -7.61
CA ALA A 48 -5.44 -0.67 -8.45
C ALA A 48 -6.58 0.10 -7.79
N TYR A 49 -6.81 -0.11 -6.48
CA TYR A 49 -7.81 0.61 -5.72
C TYR A 49 -7.52 2.11 -5.67
N ASN A 50 -6.27 2.51 -5.41
CA ASN A 50 -5.89 3.92 -5.37
C ASN A 50 -6.08 4.59 -6.74
N VAL A 51 -5.70 3.92 -7.83
CA VAL A 51 -5.89 4.42 -9.20
C VAL A 51 -7.38 4.52 -9.55
N GLY A 52 -8.17 3.49 -9.24
CA GLY A 52 -9.61 3.48 -9.51
C GLY A 52 -10.37 4.56 -8.74
N VAL A 53 -10.06 4.76 -7.46
CA VAL A 53 -10.67 5.84 -6.66
C VAL A 53 -10.27 7.21 -7.17
N ARG A 54 -9.01 7.41 -7.59
CA ARG A 54 -8.56 8.68 -8.18
C ARG A 54 -9.26 8.98 -9.51
N TRP A 55 -9.44 7.97 -10.35
CA TRP A 55 -10.15 8.12 -11.62
C TRP A 55 -11.64 8.43 -11.41
N TRP A 56 -12.29 7.79 -10.44
CA TRP A 56 -13.71 8.03 -10.17
C TRP A 56 -13.98 9.36 -9.45
N LYS A 57 -13.29 9.62 -8.34
CA LYS A 57 -13.59 10.78 -7.47
C LYS A 57 -12.80 12.04 -7.82
N GLY A 58 -11.93 11.96 -8.82
CA GLY A 58 -11.11 13.08 -9.28
C GLY A 58 -9.85 13.30 -8.45
N ASP A 59 -8.99 14.15 -9.00
CA ASP A 59 -7.60 14.33 -8.54
C ASP A 59 -7.49 14.93 -7.13
N GLN A 60 -8.50 15.69 -6.71
CA GLN A 60 -8.56 16.38 -5.44
C GLN A 60 -9.09 15.52 -4.29
N HIS A 61 -9.74 14.38 -4.57
CA HIS A 61 -10.22 13.52 -3.50
C HIS A 61 -9.04 12.84 -2.79
N PRO A 62 -8.87 13.02 -1.48
CA PRO A 62 -7.82 12.34 -0.73
C PRO A 62 -8.07 10.84 -0.76
N VAL A 63 -7.29 10.13 -1.58
CA VAL A 63 -7.42 8.68 -1.81
C VAL A 63 -6.94 7.88 -0.59
N ASN A 64 -6.02 8.46 0.19
CA ASN A 64 -5.36 7.80 1.30
C ASN A 64 -5.25 8.71 2.53
N ARG A 65 -5.20 8.11 3.72
CA ARG A 65 -5.22 8.83 5.02
C ARG A 65 -4.03 9.79 5.18
N PHE A 66 -2.90 9.51 4.54
CA PHE A 66 -1.76 10.42 4.50
C PHE A 66 -2.06 11.68 3.71
N MET A 67 -2.67 11.54 2.54
CA MET A 67 -2.98 12.67 1.67
C MET A 67 -4.10 13.52 2.25
N TRP A 68 -5.04 12.88 2.95
CA TRP A 68 -5.99 13.57 3.80
C TRP A 68 -5.31 14.44 4.85
N ARG A 69 -4.34 13.90 5.60
CA ARG A 69 -3.62 14.65 6.64
C ARG A 69 -2.84 15.84 6.08
N ILE A 70 -2.22 15.67 4.91
CA ILE A 70 -1.50 16.75 4.23
C ILE A 70 -2.49 17.85 3.79
N GLN A 71 -3.58 17.49 3.11
CA GLN A 71 -4.60 18.45 2.69
C GLN A 71 -5.27 19.16 3.88
N GLU A 72 -5.44 18.46 5.00
CA GLU A 72 -5.95 19.02 6.25
C GLU A 72 -4.97 20.04 6.85
N GLN A 73 -3.67 19.74 6.91
CA GLN A 73 -2.65 20.67 7.38
C GLN A 73 -2.52 21.90 6.46
N GLU A 74 -2.69 21.71 5.16
CA GLU A 74 -2.64 22.78 4.17
C GLU A 74 -3.94 23.61 4.10
N GLY A 75 -5.00 23.22 4.82
CA GLY A 75 -6.31 23.89 4.75
C GLY A 75 -7.03 23.76 3.41
N LYS A 76 -6.58 22.85 2.54
CA LYS A 76 -7.15 22.61 1.19
C LYS A 76 -8.17 21.48 1.16
N LEU A 77 -8.52 20.94 2.33
CA LEU A 77 -9.48 19.85 2.43
C LEU A 77 -10.88 20.37 2.06
N ASP A 78 -11.55 19.65 1.16
CA ASP A 78 -12.92 19.96 0.72
C ASP A 78 -13.86 20.19 1.93
N PRO A 79 -14.66 21.27 1.96
CA PRO A 79 -15.55 21.59 3.08
C PRO A 79 -16.50 20.45 3.45
N VAL A 80 -16.97 19.67 2.47
CA VAL A 80 -17.86 18.52 2.71
C VAL A 80 -17.12 17.42 3.48
N LEU A 81 -15.86 17.20 3.16
CA LEU A 81 -15.00 16.23 3.84
C LEU A 81 -14.66 16.68 5.27
N GLN A 82 -14.46 17.98 5.50
CA GLN A 82 -14.33 18.54 6.86
C GLN A 82 -15.59 18.33 7.70
N ALA A 83 -16.76 18.65 7.15
CA ALA A 83 -18.04 18.47 7.85
C ALA A 83 -18.27 17.00 8.23
N LYS A 84 -17.94 16.07 7.34
CA LYS A 84 -17.99 14.63 7.63
C LYS A 84 -17.06 14.21 8.75
N LYS A 85 -15.83 14.75 8.78
CA LYS A 85 -14.88 14.49 9.87
C LYS A 85 -15.44 14.97 11.21
N GLN A 86 -15.96 16.20 11.26
CA GLN A 86 -16.54 16.77 12.47
C GLN A 86 -17.72 15.94 12.98
N ALA A 87 -18.63 15.51 12.09
CA ALA A 87 -19.75 14.66 12.46
C ALA A 87 -19.31 13.31 13.06
N VAL A 88 -18.28 12.68 12.48
CA VAL A 88 -17.73 11.42 13.00
C VAL A 88 -17.07 11.63 14.37
N LEU A 89 -16.30 12.70 14.54
CA LEU A 89 -15.67 13.02 15.83
C LEU A 89 -16.72 13.31 16.90
N ALA A 90 -17.74 14.11 16.59
CA ALA A 90 -18.85 14.38 17.49
C ALA A 90 -19.59 13.10 17.90
N TYR A 91 -19.83 12.18 16.95
CA TYR A 91 -20.42 10.88 17.26
C TYR A 91 -19.53 10.00 18.15
N GLN A 92 -18.21 10.02 17.91
CA GLN A 92 -17.27 9.28 18.74
C GLN A 92 -17.21 9.83 20.16
N GLU A 93 -17.12 11.16 20.31
CA GLU A 93 -17.16 11.84 21.60
C GLU A 93 -18.45 11.54 22.34
N ASP A 94 -19.62 11.66 21.68
CA ASP A 94 -20.90 11.33 22.28
C ASP A 94 -20.93 9.88 22.80
N ARG A 95 -20.44 8.93 22.02
CA ARG A 95 -20.39 7.52 22.42
C ARG A 95 -19.40 7.23 23.55
N PHE A 96 -18.29 7.97 23.65
CA PHE A 96 -17.29 7.80 24.70
C PHE A 96 -17.70 8.46 26.02
N TYR A 97 -18.34 9.64 25.96
CA TYR A 97 -18.72 10.42 27.16
C TYR A 97 -20.14 10.12 27.65
N HIS A 98 -21.02 9.64 26.76
CA HIS A 98 -22.34 9.12 27.09
C HIS A 98 -22.42 7.65 26.64
N PRO A 99 -21.71 6.72 27.32
CA PRO A 99 -22.06 5.31 27.18
C PRO A 99 -23.57 5.19 27.43
N ARG A 100 -24.27 4.49 26.55
CA ARG A 100 -25.73 4.32 26.61
C ARG A 100 -26.10 3.50 27.85
N ASP A 101 -26.01 4.10 29.03
CA ASP A 101 -26.37 3.49 30.31
C ASP A 101 -27.86 3.67 30.64
N THR A 102 -28.60 4.36 29.77
CA THR A 102 -30.05 4.44 29.85
C THR A 102 -30.64 4.04 28.52
N VAL A 103 -31.09 2.79 28.43
CA VAL A 103 -32.22 2.46 27.56
C VAL A 103 -33.37 3.34 28.09
N PRO A 104 -33.90 4.30 27.32
CA PRO A 104 -35.10 5.00 27.78
C PRO A 104 -36.14 3.91 28.02
N ASP A 105 -36.69 3.88 29.24
CA ASP A 105 -37.76 2.96 29.60
C ASP A 105 -38.91 3.28 28.65
N LEU A 106 -39.00 2.51 27.56
CA LEU A 106 -40.11 2.54 26.63
C LEU A 106 -41.22 1.88 27.43
N GLY A 107 -41.93 2.69 28.22
CA GLY A 107 -43.00 2.26 29.12
C GLY A 107 -44.12 1.55 28.36
N VAL A 108 -43.87 0.29 28.05
CA VAL A 108 -44.75 -0.68 27.39
C VAL A 108 -45.10 -1.76 28.40
#